data_AF-A0A2N1F904-F1
#
_entry.id   AF-A0A2N1F904-F1
#
_cell.length_a   1.000
_cell.length_b   1.000
_cell.length_c   1.000
_cell.angle_alpha   90.00
_cell.angle_beta   90.00
_cell.angle_gamma   90.00
#
_symmetry.space_group_name_H-M   'P 1'
#
loop_
_entity.id
_entity.type
_entity.pdbx_description
1 polymer ?
#
loop_
_entity_poly.entity_id
_entity_poly.type
_entity_poly.pdbx_seq_one_letter_code
_entity_poly.pdbx_strand_id
1 'polypeptide(L)'
;MNKNTKNNANKTQKRKLILNSIGVYNEAVKDNLRKRKLNAVTEHTIKHFIDNAYRKKVTDVQYNKSVEAFNATHGLLLLKRGKEQEYEQKQYSYINFPYLNQAAVNNAMNNFRKHKEIYNEKVTQENKKIAAYNLSIVKTTNKEFLSAITKFKKENNRLFISDYNKKVAEFNSPLAYKILPKKREQTLKPFSQMMFRTLAGFYVSQLKTRNSFLLQMNKPTSVLKNKLPKLEIDHKKLAEHKREGWAMLGICKKTAQNHIKRFREAGLLVNYKFINSEKPISVNFKPEILTVLEGNPPKSQNADFQFFKSFNRKELHDSTDTTRTKLKEKEIKDCANSTALYKCGSMLANEHESNTNECPADGYENTKGISNKKEISFGGEKKIKRPDFLKISEPKSKTNLLTENFTANFIDETKLAEKLASGEFNNYKGLRYDYLQKVEQYALISNEEFKQIVIQDFIKSSAKIWKNHNVYVGEWRKTINTLKTQVFANIVHKLTIIEKLKEYRWKLDFARKWFLKNKEVKALFPFAYFDKTRKNSNELGFYGLHSVWKSHLKYQEKKEAERKKQIEDSNIRKRRLSSQKKLTNAIKKYELGKFSYKQLFNYVKDNLPHEYLISLPNLINNQNTNLA
;
A
#
# COMPACT_ATOMS: atom_id res chain seq x y z
N MET A 1 -5.08 47.79 -11.95
CA MET A 1 -6.21 48.51 -11.31
C MET A 1 -7.38 47.52 -11.25
N ASN A 2 -8.11 47.22 -10.17
CA ASN A 2 -8.33 47.84 -8.86
C ASN A 2 -7.91 46.88 -7.73
N LYS A 3 -7.10 47.37 -6.78
CA LYS A 3 -7.01 46.79 -5.44
C LYS A 3 -7.68 47.79 -4.50
N ASN A 4 -8.94 47.51 -4.16
CA ASN A 4 -9.59 48.17 -3.04
C ASN A 4 -8.83 47.82 -1.76
N THR A 5 -8.16 48.85 -1.26
CA THR A 5 -7.83 49.17 0.12
C THR A 5 -8.66 48.42 1.17
N LYS A 6 -8.01 47.52 1.89
CA LYS A 6 -8.30 47.24 3.32
C LYS A 6 -7.00 47.35 4.10
N ASN A 7 -6.54 48.59 4.25
CA ASN A 7 -5.56 48.98 5.27
C ASN A 7 -6.34 49.45 6.50
N ASN A 8 -6.60 48.52 7.41
CA ASN A 8 -6.99 48.71 8.81
C ASN A 8 -6.36 47.51 9.52
N ALA A 9 -5.55 47.60 10.58
CA ALA A 9 -5.13 48.71 11.40
C ALA A 9 -3.83 48.23 12.10
N ASN A 10 -2.71 48.93 11.93
CA ASN A 10 -1.61 48.87 12.89
C ASN A 10 -1.66 50.15 13.72
N LYS A 11 -2.72 50.28 14.53
CA LYS A 11 -2.66 51.17 15.69
C LYS A 11 -1.67 50.52 16.64
N THR A 12 -0.61 51.26 16.97
CA THR A 12 0.29 50.97 18.09
C THR A 12 -0.57 50.83 19.35
N GLN A 13 -0.96 49.60 19.68
CA GLN A 13 -1.62 49.29 20.93
C GLN A 13 -0.58 49.51 22.03
N LYS A 14 -0.65 50.67 22.70
CA LYS A 14 -0.01 50.86 24.01
C LYS A 14 -0.41 49.66 24.87
N ARG A 15 0.59 49.00 25.47
CA ARG A 15 0.39 47.77 26.27
C ARG A 15 -0.75 48.00 27.27
N LYS A 16 -1.82 47.21 27.18
CA LYS A 16 -2.90 47.25 28.17
C LYS A 16 -2.37 46.58 29.43
N LEU A 17 -2.12 47.36 30.48
CA LEU A 17 -1.77 46.82 31.79
C LEU A 17 -3.00 46.11 32.33
N ILE A 18 -2.88 44.80 32.60
CA ILE A 18 -3.94 44.02 33.25
C ILE A 18 -3.53 43.86 34.71
N LEU A 19 -4.48 44.13 35.61
CA LEU A 19 -4.30 43.89 37.03
C LEU A 19 -4.43 42.40 37.33
N ASN A 20 -3.46 41.85 38.04
CA ASN A 20 -3.54 40.48 38.57
C ASN A 20 -4.55 40.44 39.75
N SER A 21 -4.83 39.27 40.31
CA SER A 21 -5.73 39.10 41.48
C SER A 21 -5.37 40.01 42.66
N ILE A 22 -4.08 40.24 42.90
CA ILE A 22 -3.55 41.21 43.88
C ILE A 22 -3.84 42.65 43.45
N GLY A 23 -3.66 42.97 42.17
CA GLY A 23 -3.93 44.30 41.63
C GLY A 23 -5.40 44.69 41.69
N VAL A 24 -6.31 43.78 41.34
CA VAL A 24 -7.77 43.99 41.44
C VAL A 24 -8.18 44.20 42.90
N TYR A 25 -7.63 43.39 43.81
CA TYR A 25 -7.86 43.54 45.25
C TYR A 25 -7.36 44.90 45.78
N ASN A 26 -6.14 45.29 45.42
CA ASN A 26 -5.53 46.53 45.85
C ASN A 26 -6.22 47.77 45.27
N GLU A 27 -6.77 47.68 44.06
CA GLU A 27 -7.57 48.75 43.46
C GLU A 27 -8.88 48.95 44.22
N ALA A 28 -9.58 47.86 44.59
CA ALA A 28 -10.78 47.94 45.43
C ALA A 28 -10.51 48.57 46.81
N VAL A 29 -9.35 48.28 47.42
CA VAL A 29 -8.93 48.91 48.68
C VAL A 29 -8.63 50.39 48.47
N LYS A 30 -7.88 50.76 47.42
CA LYS A 30 -7.57 52.17 47.09
C LYS A 30 -8.84 52.99 46.86
N ASP A 31 -9.84 52.43 46.17
CA ASP A 31 -11.12 53.09 45.93
C ASP A 31 -11.96 53.24 47.21
N ASN A 32 -11.85 52.30 48.15
CA ASN A 32 -12.51 52.41 49.46
C ASN A 32 -11.88 53.53 50.29
N LEU A 33 -10.55 53.57 50.36
CA LEU A 33 -9.78 54.60 51.08
C LEU A 33 -9.99 56.01 50.49
N ARG A 34 -10.27 56.12 49.18
CA ARG A 34 -10.62 57.41 48.55
C ARG A 34 -12.00 57.93 48.95
N LYS A 35 -12.95 57.03 49.27
CA LYS A 35 -14.34 57.37 49.59
C LYS A 35 -14.58 57.62 51.07
N ARG A 36 -13.71 57.12 51.96
CA ARG A 36 -13.87 57.21 53.42
C ARG A 36 -12.64 57.89 54.05
N LYS A 37 -12.87 58.91 54.87
CA LYS A 37 -11.83 59.45 55.76
C LYS A 37 -11.62 58.48 56.92
N LEU A 38 -10.36 58.16 57.22
CA LEU A 38 -9.98 57.31 58.34
C LEU A 38 -10.16 58.06 59.66
N ASN A 39 -10.58 57.34 60.70
CA ASN A 39 -10.62 57.86 62.07
C ASN A 39 -9.26 57.56 62.76
N ALA A 40 -8.86 58.35 63.75
CA ALA A 40 -7.58 58.20 64.46
C ALA A 40 -7.39 56.78 65.05
N VAL A 41 -8.47 56.14 65.50
CA VAL A 41 -8.45 54.75 66.00
C VAL A 41 -8.09 53.76 64.89
N THR A 42 -8.66 53.93 63.69
CA THR A 42 -8.38 53.04 62.55
C THR A 42 -6.96 53.23 61.99
N GLU A 43 -6.42 54.44 62.07
CA GLU A 43 -5.03 54.69 61.70
C GLU A 43 -4.06 54.02 62.67
N HIS A 44 -4.36 54.06 63.97
CA HIS A 44 -3.54 53.41 64.98
C HIS A 44 -3.55 51.88 64.85
N THR A 45 -4.70 51.27 64.53
CA THR A 45 -4.79 49.81 64.30
C THR A 45 -4.07 49.37 63.03
N ILE A 46 -4.15 50.15 61.95
CA ILE A 46 -3.37 49.92 60.72
C ILE A 46 -1.88 49.99 61.02
N LYS A 47 -1.43 51.01 61.76
CA LYS A 47 -0.02 51.17 62.14
C LYS A 47 0.46 49.98 62.97
N HIS A 48 -0.31 49.56 63.98
CA HIS A 48 0.04 48.41 64.80
C HIS A 48 0.13 47.11 63.99
N PHE A 49 -0.76 46.90 63.01
CA PHE A 49 -0.68 45.75 62.10
C PHE A 49 0.61 45.76 61.28
N ILE A 50 0.96 46.91 60.67
CA ILE A 50 2.16 47.06 59.84
C ILE A 50 3.43 46.85 60.68
N ASP A 51 3.49 47.46 61.88
CA ASP A 51 4.62 47.34 62.79
C ASP A 51 4.81 45.88 63.28
N ASN A 52 3.72 45.18 63.58
CA ASN A 52 3.76 43.78 64.00
C ASN A 52 4.20 42.87 62.84
N ALA A 53 3.69 43.11 61.63
CA ALA A 53 4.12 42.38 60.44
C ALA A 53 5.61 42.62 60.14
N TYR A 54 6.10 43.85 60.32
CA TYR A 54 7.51 44.20 60.15
C TYR A 54 8.39 43.50 61.20
N ARG A 55 8.03 43.58 62.49
CA ARG A 55 8.77 42.94 63.59
C ARG A 55 8.84 41.41 63.44
N LYS A 56 7.78 40.79 62.93
CA LYS A 56 7.71 39.33 62.70
C LYS A 56 8.37 38.86 61.39
N LYS A 57 8.86 39.76 60.53
CA LYS A 57 9.49 39.44 59.24
C LYS A 57 8.67 38.44 58.40
N VAL A 58 7.35 38.65 58.33
CA VAL A 58 6.43 37.72 57.63
C VAL A 58 6.67 37.71 56.12
N THR A 59 6.58 36.54 55.50
CA THR A 59 6.67 36.39 54.03
C THR A 59 5.46 37.03 53.32
N ASP A 60 5.59 37.40 52.04
CA ASP A 60 4.50 38.04 51.29
C ASP A 60 3.20 37.21 51.25
N VAL A 61 3.30 35.88 51.22
CA VAL A 61 2.14 34.98 51.25
C VAL A 61 1.43 35.03 52.61
N GLN A 62 2.20 34.98 53.70
CA GLN A 62 1.67 35.07 55.07
C GLN A 62 1.09 36.46 55.34
N TYR A 63 1.77 37.52 54.87
CA TYR A 63 1.29 38.89 54.94
C TYR A 63 -0.05 39.04 54.20
N ASN A 64 -0.15 38.57 52.96
CA ASN A 64 -1.38 38.67 52.18
C ASN A 64 -2.57 37.92 52.81
N LYS A 65 -2.32 36.76 53.43
CA LYS A 65 -3.34 36.03 54.20
C LYS A 65 -3.79 36.79 55.45
N SER A 66 -2.86 37.43 56.15
CA SER A 66 -3.19 38.26 57.32
C SER A 66 -3.93 39.55 56.93
N VAL A 67 -3.61 40.14 55.77
CA VAL A 67 -4.32 41.29 55.20
C VAL A 67 -5.76 40.94 54.84
N GLU A 68 -6.02 39.74 54.29
CA GLU A 68 -7.38 39.28 54.02
C GLU A 68 -8.21 39.15 55.31
N ALA A 69 -7.63 38.57 56.37
CA ALA A 69 -8.29 38.44 57.67
C ALA A 69 -8.57 39.80 58.34
N PHE A 70 -7.59 40.71 58.28
CA PHE A 70 -7.73 42.07 58.80
C PHE A 70 -8.78 42.87 58.04
N ASN A 71 -8.77 42.80 56.70
CA ASN A 71 -9.72 43.56 55.89
C ASN A 71 -11.14 42.97 55.93
N ALA A 72 -11.29 41.66 56.20
CA ALA A 72 -12.60 41.05 56.43
C ALA A 72 -13.25 41.54 57.73
N THR A 73 -12.45 41.89 58.74
CA THR A 73 -12.93 42.32 60.07
C THR A 73 -13.06 43.84 60.20
N HIS A 74 -12.15 44.60 59.60
CA HIS A 74 -12.08 46.06 59.74
C HIS A 74 -12.46 46.85 58.47
N GLY A 75 -12.82 46.14 57.39
CA GLY A 75 -13.07 46.72 56.07
C GLY A 75 -11.81 46.80 55.21
N LEU A 76 -11.98 47.12 53.92
CA LEU A 76 -10.88 47.18 52.94
C LEU A 76 -9.93 48.35 53.22
N LEU A 77 -8.92 48.11 54.05
CA LEU A 77 -8.00 49.13 54.56
C LEU A 77 -6.53 48.89 54.19
N LEU A 78 -6.11 47.63 54.09
CA LEU A 78 -4.72 47.24 53.82
C LEU A 78 -4.52 46.66 52.42
N LEU A 79 -3.40 47.01 51.79
CA LEU A 79 -3.00 46.47 50.49
C LEU A 79 -2.22 45.16 50.66
N LYS A 80 -2.42 44.22 49.73
CA LYS A 80 -1.58 43.04 49.57
C LYS A 80 -0.24 43.41 48.94
N ARG A 81 0.81 42.68 49.31
CA ARG A 81 2.16 42.78 48.74
C ARG A 81 2.31 41.86 47.52
N GLY A 82 3.00 42.34 46.49
CA GLY A 82 3.28 41.58 45.27
C GLY A 82 3.16 42.43 44.01
N LYS A 83 3.36 41.80 42.85
CA LYS A 83 3.18 42.46 41.54
C LYS A 83 1.69 42.69 41.26
N GLU A 84 1.27 43.95 41.24
CA GLU A 84 -0.13 44.34 40.94
C GLU A 84 -0.48 44.18 39.45
N GLN A 85 0.53 44.28 38.57
CA GLN A 85 0.37 44.31 37.13
C GLN A 85 1.04 43.11 36.47
N GLU A 86 0.33 42.49 35.54
CA GLU A 86 0.91 41.55 34.58
C GLU A 86 0.87 42.16 33.18
N TYR A 87 1.98 42.01 32.45
CA TYR A 87 2.00 42.37 31.04
C TYR A 87 1.25 41.29 30.25
N GLU A 88 0.31 41.69 29.39
CA GLU A 88 -0.21 40.78 28.36
C GLU A 88 0.98 40.22 27.57
N GLN A 89 1.26 38.92 27.72
CA GLN A 89 2.17 38.24 26.82
C GLN A 89 1.57 38.37 25.42
N LYS A 90 2.31 38.97 24.48
CA LYS A 90 1.89 39.06 23.08
C LYS A 90 1.67 37.63 22.56
N GLN A 91 0.43 37.16 22.56
CA GLN A 91 0.07 35.89 21.97
C GLN A 91 -0.03 36.08 20.47
N TYR A 92 1.08 35.88 19.76
CA TYR A 92 1.04 35.84 18.30
C TYR A 92 0.22 34.63 17.83
N SER A 93 -0.52 34.81 16.73
CA SER A 93 -1.45 33.80 16.19
C SER A 93 -0.77 32.66 15.43
N TYR A 94 0.56 32.71 15.30
CA TYR A 94 1.39 31.74 14.59
C TYR A 94 2.41 31.08 15.52
N ILE A 95 2.95 29.95 15.05
CA ILE A 95 4.04 29.18 15.63
C ILE A 95 5.17 29.23 14.61
N ASN A 96 6.33 29.73 15.02
CA ASN A 96 7.53 29.73 14.20
C ASN A 96 8.29 28.40 14.35
N PHE A 97 8.48 27.69 13.23
CA PHE A 97 9.15 26.38 13.21
C PHE A 97 8.44 25.37 14.14
N PRO A 98 7.24 24.87 13.76
CA PRO A 98 6.52 23.90 14.57
C PRO A 98 7.27 22.57 14.61
N TYR A 99 7.55 22.06 15.81
CA TYR A 99 8.20 20.78 16.01
C TYR A 99 7.72 20.08 17.28
N LEU A 100 8.01 18.78 17.39
CA LEU A 100 7.76 17.98 18.57
C LEU A 100 9.06 17.29 18.98
N ASN A 101 9.51 17.56 20.20
CA ASN A 101 10.60 16.81 20.84
C ASN A 101 10.04 15.61 21.63
N GLN A 102 10.91 14.82 22.25
CA GLN A 102 10.51 13.64 23.01
C GLN A 102 9.58 14.00 24.18
N ALA A 103 9.84 15.12 24.87
CA ALA A 103 9.00 15.60 25.97
C ALA A 103 7.58 15.96 25.50
N ALA A 104 7.44 16.66 24.38
CA ALA A 104 6.16 17.00 23.78
C ALA A 104 5.39 15.76 23.32
N VAL A 105 6.07 14.77 22.76
CA VAL A 105 5.45 13.46 22.42
C VAL A 105 4.98 12.76 23.69
N ASN A 106 5.77 12.73 24.76
CA ASN A 106 5.37 12.13 26.04
C ASN A 106 4.17 12.86 26.66
N ASN A 107 4.13 14.19 26.60
CA ASN A 107 2.98 14.99 27.04
C ASN A 107 1.73 14.69 26.21
N ALA A 108 1.87 14.56 24.89
CA ALA A 108 0.78 14.16 24.02
C ALA A 108 0.27 12.74 24.35
N MET A 109 1.16 11.82 24.73
CA MET A 109 0.77 10.49 25.22
C MET A 109 0.00 10.55 26.54
N ASN A 110 0.41 11.41 27.47
CA ASN A 110 -0.29 11.61 28.75
C ASN A 110 -1.70 12.19 28.52
N ASN A 111 -1.81 13.20 27.65
CA ASN A 111 -3.11 13.78 27.27
C ASN A 111 -4.00 12.75 26.57
N PHE A 112 -3.42 11.90 25.72
CA PHE A 112 -4.13 10.79 25.10
C PHE A 112 -4.65 9.78 26.14
N ARG A 113 -3.87 9.42 27.16
CA ARG A 113 -4.31 8.50 28.22
C ARG A 113 -5.50 9.06 28.98
N LYS A 114 -5.41 10.32 29.42
CA LYS A 114 -6.53 11.03 30.08
C LYS A 114 -7.78 11.03 29.20
N HIS A 115 -7.64 11.39 27.92
CA HIS A 115 -8.76 11.38 26.97
C HIS A 115 -9.35 9.98 26.77
N LYS A 116 -8.49 8.95 26.69
CA LYS A 116 -8.92 7.55 26.53
C LYS A 116 -9.76 7.09 27.71
N GLU A 117 -9.35 7.41 28.94
CA GLU A 117 -10.07 7.07 30.17
C GLU A 117 -11.46 7.70 30.18
N ILE A 118 -11.52 9.04 30.04
CA ILE A 118 -12.78 9.80 29.98
C ILE A 118 -13.72 9.26 28.88
N TYR A 119 -13.18 8.99 27.68
CA TYR A 119 -13.97 8.44 26.58
C TYR A 119 -14.49 7.04 26.89
N ASN A 120 -13.65 6.16 27.43
CA ASN A 120 -14.04 4.79 27.73
C ASN A 120 -15.11 4.73 28.82
N GLU A 121 -14.98 5.54 29.87
CA GLU A 121 -16.01 5.69 30.92
C GLU A 121 -17.34 6.11 30.33
N LYS A 122 -17.35 7.18 29.51
CA LYS A 122 -18.56 7.64 28.82
C LYS A 122 -19.18 6.53 27.96
N VAL A 123 -18.38 5.83 27.16
CA VAL A 123 -18.85 4.71 26.33
C VAL A 123 -19.41 3.57 27.18
N THR A 124 -18.84 3.28 28.35
CA THR A 124 -19.40 2.24 29.24
C THR A 124 -20.77 2.63 29.77
N GLN A 125 -20.97 3.90 30.15
CA GLN A 125 -22.26 4.40 30.62
C GLN A 125 -23.29 4.41 29.49
N GLU A 126 -22.92 4.86 28.30
CA GLU A 126 -23.78 4.83 27.11
C GLU A 126 -24.15 3.41 26.69
N ASN A 127 -23.21 2.46 26.77
CA ASN A 127 -23.48 1.06 26.47
C ASN A 127 -24.44 0.42 27.48
N LYS A 128 -24.40 0.80 28.77
CA LYS A 128 -25.43 0.38 29.74
C LYS A 128 -26.82 0.90 29.33
N LYS A 129 -26.93 2.17 28.92
CA LYS A 129 -28.18 2.76 28.40
C LYS A 129 -28.65 2.07 27.11
N ILE A 130 -27.72 1.73 26.20
CA ILE A 130 -28.02 1.00 24.96
C ILE A 130 -28.52 -0.42 25.26
N ALA A 131 -27.92 -1.11 26.23
CA ALA A 131 -28.37 -2.44 26.64
C ALA A 131 -29.80 -2.38 27.20
N ALA A 132 -30.08 -1.46 28.12
CA ALA A 132 -31.42 -1.23 28.65
C ALA A 132 -32.43 -0.87 27.54
N TYR A 133 -32.04 -0.01 26.60
CA TYR A 133 -32.86 0.31 25.43
C TYR A 133 -33.16 -0.92 24.58
N ASN A 134 -32.15 -1.76 24.32
CA ASN A 134 -32.28 -2.92 23.45
C ASN A 134 -33.12 -4.06 24.07
N LEU A 135 -33.21 -4.13 25.40
CA LEU A 135 -34.14 -5.03 26.08
C LEU A 135 -35.61 -4.65 25.83
N SER A 136 -35.90 -3.36 25.62
CA SER A 136 -37.26 -2.86 25.36
C SER A 136 -37.73 -3.00 23.90
N ILE A 137 -37.03 -3.79 23.07
CA ILE A 137 -37.30 -3.91 21.64
C ILE A 137 -38.24 -5.07 21.38
N VAL A 138 -39.28 -4.80 20.59
CA VAL A 138 -40.26 -5.78 20.17
C VAL A 138 -39.85 -6.34 18.80
N LYS A 139 -39.83 -7.66 18.67
CA LYS A 139 -39.64 -8.32 17.37
C LYS A 139 -40.94 -8.23 16.57
N THR A 140 -40.89 -7.61 15.39
CA THR A 140 -42.05 -7.44 14.52
C THR A 140 -42.00 -8.42 13.34
N THR A 141 -43.12 -9.04 13.01
CA THR A 141 -43.31 -9.93 11.85
C THR A 141 -44.00 -9.25 10.66
N ASN A 142 -44.52 -8.03 10.84
CA ASN A 142 -45.17 -7.26 9.79
C ASN A 142 -44.19 -6.90 8.65
N LYS A 143 -44.57 -7.24 7.42
CA LYS A 143 -43.80 -7.05 6.18
C LYS A 143 -43.43 -5.58 5.91
N GLU A 144 -44.30 -4.63 6.25
CA GLU A 144 -44.04 -3.20 6.05
C GLU A 144 -42.91 -2.69 6.94
N PHE A 145 -42.91 -3.09 8.23
CA PHE A 145 -41.83 -2.75 9.13
C PHE A 145 -40.52 -3.45 8.75
N LEU A 146 -40.57 -4.69 8.25
CA LEU A 146 -39.38 -5.40 7.76
C LEU A 146 -38.76 -4.71 6.53
N SER A 147 -39.58 -4.23 5.58
CA SER A 147 -39.09 -3.47 4.43
C SER A 147 -38.51 -2.11 4.86
N ALA A 148 -39.14 -1.41 5.80
CA ALA A 148 -38.62 -0.17 6.37
C ALA A 148 -37.28 -0.38 7.11
N ILE A 149 -37.13 -1.46 7.89
CA ILE A 149 -35.88 -1.82 8.58
C ILE A 149 -34.75 -2.09 7.58
N THR A 150 -35.03 -2.84 6.51
CA THR A 150 -34.01 -3.16 5.50
C THR A 150 -33.57 -1.90 4.74
N LYS A 151 -34.51 -1.01 4.40
CA LYS A 151 -34.22 0.31 3.81
C LYS A 151 -33.38 1.17 4.77
N PHE A 152 -33.80 1.29 6.03
CA PHE A 152 -33.05 2.03 7.06
C PHE A 152 -31.61 1.51 7.23
N LYS A 153 -31.43 0.19 7.29
CA LYS A 153 -30.10 -0.43 7.41
C LYS A 153 -29.25 -0.11 6.18
N LYS A 154 -29.78 -0.21 4.96
CA LYS A 154 -29.03 0.11 3.73
C LYS A 154 -28.56 1.56 3.69
N GLU A 155 -29.41 2.50 4.08
CA GLU A 155 -29.10 3.94 4.09
C GLU A 155 -28.09 4.31 5.18
N ASN A 156 -28.26 3.77 6.40
CA ASN A 156 -27.54 4.26 7.58
C ASN A 156 -26.32 3.39 7.98
N ASN A 157 -26.04 2.25 7.34
CA ASN A 157 -24.94 1.37 7.77
C ASN A 157 -23.54 1.99 7.62
N ARG A 158 -23.39 3.02 6.77
CA ARG A 158 -22.11 3.72 6.56
C ARG A 158 -21.79 4.74 7.66
N LEU A 159 -22.77 5.14 8.46
CA LEU A 159 -22.63 6.13 9.52
C LEU A 159 -21.76 5.61 10.68
N PHE A 160 -21.23 6.53 11.47
CA PHE A 160 -20.63 6.17 12.75
C PHE A 160 -21.68 5.64 13.72
N ILE A 161 -21.24 4.84 14.69
CA ILE A 161 -22.15 4.15 15.61
C ILE A 161 -23.02 5.16 16.38
N SER A 162 -22.42 6.26 16.85
CA SER A 162 -23.14 7.32 17.56
C SER A 162 -24.23 7.96 16.69
N ASP A 163 -23.91 8.32 15.44
CA ASP A 163 -24.87 8.93 14.51
C ASP A 163 -25.97 7.94 14.09
N TYR A 164 -25.60 6.67 13.88
CA TYR A 164 -26.55 5.59 13.63
C TYR A 164 -27.53 5.44 14.80
N ASN A 165 -27.04 5.46 16.04
CA ASN A 165 -27.87 5.33 17.23
C ASN A 165 -28.84 6.50 17.43
N LYS A 166 -28.43 7.72 17.03
CA LYS A 166 -29.32 8.89 16.98
C LYS A 166 -30.43 8.69 15.96
N LYS A 167 -30.09 8.27 14.74
CA LYS A 167 -31.07 7.96 13.68
C LYS A 167 -32.03 6.83 14.06
N VAL A 168 -31.57 5.81 14.80
CA VAL A 168 -32.45 4.77 15.35
C VAL A 168 -33.42 5.34 16.37
N ALA A 169 -32.97 6.27 17.22
CA ALA A 169 -33.85 6.94 18.17
C ALA A 169 -34.91 7.79 17.45
N GLU A 170 -34.53 8.54 16.43
CA GLU A 170 -35.45 9.32 15.58
C GLU A 170 -36.48 8.42 14.88
N PHE A 171 -36.03 7.30 14.28
CA PHE A 171 -36.92 6.36 13.58
C PHE A 171 -37.94 5.68 14.50
N ASN A 172 -37.53 5.34 15.73
CA ASN A 172 -38.42 4.69 16.68
C ASN A 172 -39.28 5.68 17.49
N SER A 173 -38.99 6.99 17.46
CA SER A 173 -39.73 8.00 18.22
C SER A 173 -41.22 8.11 17.89
N PRO A 174 -41.67 8.04 16.61
CA PRO A 174 -43.08 8.11 16.27
C PRO A 174 -43.81 6.75 16.42
N LEU A 175 -43.09 5.67 16.73
CA LEU A 175 -43.67 4.32 16.84
C LEU A 175 -44.07 4.02 18.28
N ALA A 176 -45.25 3.44 18.46
CA ALA A 176 -45.75 3.01 19.79
C ALA A 176 -44.85 1.93 20.43
N TYR A 177 -44.17 1.13 19.61
CA TYR A 177 -43.21 0.10 20.05
C TYR A 177 -41.88 0.23 19.30
N LYS A 178 -40.78 -0.01 20.00
CA LYS A 178 -39.42 0.11 19.45
C LYS A 178 -39.07 -1.15 18.67
N ILE A 179 -38.73 -0.98 17.39
CA ILE A 179 -38.46 -2.12 16.49
C ILE A 179 -36.96 -2.24 16.16
N LEU A 180 -36.27 -1.10 16.00
CA LEU A 180 -34.84 -1.10 15.63
C LEU A 180 -33.90 -1.04 16.84
N PRO A 181 -32.87 -1.93 16.91
CA PRO A 181 -31.86 -1.88 17.96
C PRO A 181 -30.76 -0.86 17.71
N LYS A 182 -30.29 -0.29 18.82
CA LYS A 182 -29.07 0.52 18.88
C LYS A 182 -27.85 -0.39 18.86
N LYS A 183 -26.78 0.06 18.18
CA LYS A 183 -25.50 -0.65 18.10
C LYS A 183 -24.63 -0.25 19.29
N ARG A 184 -23.91 -1.22 19.86
CA ARG A 184 -22.95 -0.99 20.95
C ARG A 184 -21.76 -0.15 20.49
N GLU A 185 -21.40 0.87 21.25
CA GLU A 185 -20.20 1.68 21.02
C GLU A 185 -18.93 0.96 21.49
N GLN A 186 -17.82 1.15 20.79
CA GLN A 186 -16.56 0.45 21.09
C GLN A 186 -15.60 1.36 21.86
N THR A 187 -15.00 0.81 22.92
CA THR A 187 -13.95 1.48 23.69
C THR A 187 -12.61 1.46 22.94
N LEU A 188 -11.72 2.38 23.31
CA LEU A 188 -10.34 2.39 22.83
C LEU A 188 -9.52 1.33 23.56
N LYS A 189 -9.09 0.30 22.82
CA LYS A 189 -8.25 -0.80 23.31
C LYS A 189 -6.85 -0.33 23.72
N PRO A 190 -6.12 -1.07 24.60
CA PRO A 190 -4.73 -0.77 24.96
C PRO A 190 -3.80 -0.61 23.75
N PHE A 191 -3.92 -1.49 22.74
CA PHE A 191 -3.15 -1.40 21.49
C PHE A 191 -3.27 -0.04 20.78
N SER A 192 -4.40 0.66 20.97
CA SER A 192 -4.60 1.99 20.39
C SER A 192 -3.58 3.01 20.91
N GLN A 193 -2.99 2.81 22.08
CA GLN A 193 -1.92 3.66 22.59
C GLN A 193 -0.64 3.55 21.74
N MET A 194 -0.27 2.32 21.36
CA MET A 194 0.89 2.07 20.50
C MET A 194 0.67 2.62 19.09
N MET A 195 -0.56 2.47 18.58
CA MET A 195 -1.01 3.07 17.33
C MET A 195 -0.91 4.60 17.37
N PHE A 196 -1.41 5.25 18.41
CA PHE A 196 -1.30 6.71 18.58
C PHE A 196 0.16 7.19 18.66
N ARG A 197 1.02 6.50 19.42
CA ARG A 197 2.46 6.79 19.50
C ARG A 197 3.13 6.74 18.12
N THR A 198 2.76 5.75 17.31
CA THR A 198 3.28 5.59 15.94
C THR A 198 2.84 6.75 15.03
N LEU A 199 1.58 7.19 15.13
CA LEU A 199 1.08 8.35 14.39
C LEU A 199 1.77 9.65 14.81
N ALA A 200 2.01 9.84 16.11
CA ALA A 200 2.76 10.98 16.61
C ALA A 200 4.20 10.98 16.04
N GLY A 201 4.84 9.81 15.96
CA GLY A 201 6.15 9.65 15.31
C GLY A 201 6.13 10.01 13.81
N PHE A 202 5.12 9.58 13.07
CA PHE A 202 4.94 9.99 11.67
C PHE A 202 4.71 11.50 11.55
N TYR A 203 3.98 12.11 12.46
CA TYR A 203 3.78 13.55 12.47
C TYR A 203 5.09 14.32 12.72
N VAL A 204 5.91 13.85 13.67
CA VAL A 204 7.25 14.40 13.92
C VAL A 204 8.09 14.35 12.65
N SER A 205 8.15 13.20 11.99
CA SER A 205 8.90 13.02 10.73
C SER A 205 8.39 13.94 9.62
N GLN A 206 7.08 14.08 9.50
CA GLN A 206 6.44 14.96 8.52
C GLN A 206 6.80 16.42 8.76
N LEU A 207 6.75 16.89 10.01
CA LEU A 207 7.13 18.27 10.37
C LEU A 207 8.62 18.52 10.11
N LYS A 208 9.51 17.59 10.51
CA LYS A 208 10.95 17.70 10.24
C LYS A 208 11.24 17.82 8.76
N THR A 209 10.68 16.92 7.94
CA THR A 209 10.85 16.92 6.48
C THR A 209 10.31 18.21 5.84
N ARG A 210 9.15 18.70 6.29
CA ARG A 210 8.59 19.96 5.81
C ARG A 210 9.49 21.14 6.16
N ASN A 211 9.96 21.21 7.41
CA ASN A 211 10.74 22.33 7.90
C ASN A 211 12.14 22.35 7.26
N SER A 212 12.81 21.20 7.12
CA SER A 212 14.10 21.12 6.41
C SER A 212 13.99 21.61 4.97
N PHE A 213 12.95 21.15 4.27
CA PHE A 213 12.67 21.57 2.89
C PHE A 213 12.42 23.08 2.79
N LEU A 214 11.59 23.65 3.67
CA LEU A 214 11.33 25.10 3.71
C LEU A 214 12.57 25.93 4.03
N LEU A 215 13.41 25.47 4.96
CA LEU A 215 14.66 26.15 5.31
C LEU A 215 15.64 26.15 4.13
N GLN A 216 15.85 25.00 3.48
CA GLN A 216 16.73 24.89 2.30
C GLN A 216 16.28 25.76 1.12
N MET A 217 14.98 26.09 1.08
CA MET A 217 14.37 26.89 0.01
C MET A 217 14.18 28.37 0.43
N ASN A 218 14.77 28.78 1.57
CA ASN A 218 14.69 30.13 2.13
C ASN A 218 13.24 30.64 2.26
N LYS A 219 12.31 29.76 2.67
CA LYS A 219 10.89 30.08 2.89
C LYS A 219 10.53 30.07 4.38
N PRO A 220 9.54 30.89 4.80
CA PRO A 220 9.11 30.91 6.19
C PRO A 220 8.52 29.56 6.63
N THR A 221 8.98 29.07 7.78
CA THR A 221 8.47 27.85 8.44
C THR A 221 7.27 28.13 9.34
N SER A 222 6.82 29.38 9.44
CA SER A 222 5.73 29.79 10.31
C SER A 222 4.38 29.23 9.87
N VAL A 223 3.57 28.84 10.85
CA VAL A 223 2.22 28.30 10.62
C VAL A 223 1.26 28.89 11.66
N LEU A 224 0.02 29.20 11.26
CA LEU A 224 -1.01 29.65 12.20
C LEU A 224 -1.34 28.53 13.21
N LYS A 225 -1.52 28.89 14.48
CA LYS A 225 -1.86 27.95 15.58
C LYS A 225 -3.08 27.09 15.24
N ASN A 226 -4.09 27.69 14.62
CA ASN A 226 -5.33 27.01 14.24
C ASN A 226 -5.25 26.25 12.90
N LYS A 227 -4.13 26.37 12.15
CA LYS A 227 -3.96 25.74 10.83
C LYS A 227 -2.64 24.97 10.73
N LEU A 228 -2.32 24.20 11.77
CA LEU A 228 -1.20 23.27 11.75
C LEU A 228 -1.27 22.33 10.54
N PRO A 229 -0.11 21.89 10.00
CA PRO A 229 -0.09 20.93 8.89
C PRO A 229 -0.87 19.68 9.26
N LYS A 230 -1.74 19.20 8.36
CA LYS A 230 -2.50 17.97 8.57
C LYS A 230 -1.56 16.77 8.59
N LEU A 231 -1.75 15.83 9.50
CA LEU A 231 -1.09 14.53 9.48
C LEU A 231 -1.56 13.75 8.26
N GLU A 232 -0.61 13.24 7.48
CA GLU A 232 -0.88 12.36 6.36
C GLU A 232 -0.67 10.90 6.75
N ILE A 233 -1.72 10.09 6.62
CA ILE A 233 -1.73 8.68 7.02
C ILE A 233 -1.90 7.80 5.77
N ASP A 234 -0.84 7.06 5.46
CA ASP A 234 -0.90 5.92 4.55
C ASP A 234 -1.01 4.64 5.39
N HIS A 235 -2.16 3.95 5.28
CA HIS A 235 -2.42 2.73 6.04
C HIS A 235 -1.47 1.59 5.71
N LYS A 236 -0.94 1.54 4.49
CA LYS A 236 0.02 0.50 4.09
C LYS A 236 1.37 0.78 4.75
N LYS A 237 1.90 2.00 4.61
CA LYS A 237 3.14 2.43 5.29
C LYS A 237 3.05 2.30 6.80
N LEU A 238 1.87 2.54 7.36
CA LEU A 238 1.63 2.37 8.79
C LEU A 238 1.68 0.91 9.23
N ALA A 239 1.07 0.00 8.45
CA ALA A 239 1.07 -1.44 8.71
C ALA A 239 2.48 -2.04 8.56
N GLU A 240 3.20 -1.63 7.52
CA GLU A 240 4.55 -2.11 7.16
C GLU A 240 5.68 -1.38 7.91
N HIS A 241 5.35 -0.50 8.86
CA HIS A 241 6.35 0.30 9.55
C HIS A 241 7.31 -0.57 10.37
N LYS A 242 8.60 -0.52 10.02
CA LYS A 242 9.67 -1.22 10.72
C LYS A 242 10.64 -0.24 11.37
N ARG A 243 11.19 -0.63 12.52
CA ARG A 243 12.32 0.03 13.20
C ARG A 243 13.38 -1.05 13.46
N GLU A 244 14.60 -0.83 12.99
CA GLU A 244 15.71 -1.78 13.14
C GLU A 244 15.36 -3.19 12.62
N GLY A 245 14.58 -3.27 11.53
CA GLY A 245 14.13 -4.53 10.93
C GLY A 245 12.87 -5.14 11.55
N TRP A 246 12.49 -4.75 12.77
CA TRP A 246 11.32 -5.26 13.48
C TRP A 246 10.05 -4.48 13.18
N ALA A 247 8.93 -5.17 12.99
CA ALA A 247 7.63 -4.55 12.74
C ALA A 247 7.11 -3.87 14.03
N MET A 248 6.80 -2.57 13.96
CA MET A 248 6.40 -1.80 15.14
C MET A 248 4.98 -2.11 15.61
N LEU A 249 4.08 -2.45 14.69
CA LEU A 249 2.67 -2.71 14.99
C LEU A 249 2.25 -4.16 14.71
N GLY A 250 2.86 -4.82 13.72
CA GLY A 250 2.50 -6.20 13.35
C GLY A 250 1.04 -6.37 12.89
N ILE A 251 0.46 -5.34 12.25
CA ILE A 251 -0.95 -5.35 11.82
C ILE A 251 -1.12 -5.31 10.31
N CYS A 252 -2.27 -5.77 9.83
CA CYS A 252 -2.65 -5.60 8.42
C CYS A 252 -3.26 -4.20 8.16
N LYS A 253 -3.30 -3.81 6.88
CA LYS A 253 -3.89 -2.54 6.41
C LYS A 253 -5.32 -2.31 6.92
N LYS A 254 -6.15 -3.36 6.95
CA LYS A 254 -7.56 -3.26 7.38
C LYS A 254 -7.67 -2.95 8.87
N THR A 255 -6.83 -3.56 9.69
CA THR A 255 -6.76 -3.29 11.14
C THR A 255 -6.32 -1.86 11.40
N ALA A 256 -5.33 -1.36 10.65
CA ALA A 256 -4.93 0.05 10.73
C ALA A 256 -6.09 1.01 10.39
N GLN A 257 -6.83 0.75 9.30
CA GLN A 257 -8.03 1.53 8.93
C GLN A 257 -9.08 1.53 10.04
N ASN A 258 -9.33 0.38 10.66
CA ASN A 258 -10.29 0.28 11.76
C ASN A 258 -9.86 1.14 12.96
N HIS A 259 -8.57 1.14 13.33
CA HIS A 259 -8.08 2.01 14.41
C HIS A 259 -8.21 3.50 14.08
N ILE A 260 -7.87 3.93 12.87
CA ILE A 260 -8.10 5.32 12.44
C ILE A 260 -9.58 5.69 12.50
N LYS A 261 -10.48 4.78 12.06
CA LYS A 261 -11.92 4.97 12.19
C LYS A 261 -12.32 5.17 13.66
N ARG A 262 -11.81 4.35 14.58
CA ARG A 262 -12.08 4.47 16.03
C ARG A 262 -11.54 5.76 16.62
N PHE A 263 -10.37 6.22 16.20
CA PHE A 263 -9.84 7.51 16.64
C PHE A 263 -10.67 8.70 16.17
N ARG A 264 -11.31 8.59 15.00
CA ARG A 264 -12.25 9.60 14.53
C ARG A 264 -13.55 9.58 15.34
N GLU A 265 -14.10 8.40 15.59
CA GLU A 265 -15.30 8.24 16.44
C GLU A 265 -15.07 8.76 17.86
N ALA A 266 -13.87 8.53 18.42
CA ALA A 266 -13.49 9.05 19.73
C ALA A 266 -13.13 10.55 19.74
N GLY A 267 -13.16 11.25 18.59
CA GLY A 267 -12.84 12.69 18.51
C GLY A 267 -11.35 13.03 18.66
N LEU A 268 -10.46 12.03 18.63
CA LEU A 268 -9.00 12.24 18.70
C LEU A 268 -8.44 12.80 17.38
N LEU A 269 -9.03 12.37 16.26
CA LEU A 269 -8.68 12.82 14.91
C LEU A 269 -9.85 13.58 14.28
N VAL A 270 -9.60 14.84 13.92
CA VAL A 270 -10.58 15.77 13.35
C VAL A 270 -10.20 16.18 11.93
N ASN A 271 -11.13 16.83 11.21
CA ASN A 271 -10.89 17.39 9.86
C ASN A 271 -10.42 16.37 8.81
N TYR A 272 -10.99 15.15 8.86
CA TYR A 272 -10.72 14.07 7.93
C TYR A 272 -10.96 14.47 6.48
N LYS A 273 -9.94 14.31 5.65
CA LYS A 273 -10.01 14.50 4.20
C LYS A 273 -9.47 13.26 3.50
N PHE A 274 -10.35 12.61 2.74
CA PHE A 274 -10.00 11.54 1.82
C PHE A 274 -10.02 12.10 0.39
N ILE A 275 -9.00 11.77 -0.41
CA ILE A 275 -8.92 12.19 -1.81
C ILE A 275 -9.21 10.99 -2.71
N ASN A 276 -8.36 9.96 -2.65
CA ASN A 276 -8.55 8.70 -3.35
C ASN A 276 -7.82 7.57 -2.59
N SER A 277 -7.90 6.34 -3.09
CA SER A 277 -7.30 5.15 -2.48
C SER A 277 -5.78 5.12 -2.52
N GLU A 278 -5.16 5.83 -3.46
CA GLU A 278 -3.72 5.89 -3.69
C GLU A 278 -3.02 6.95 -2.84
N LYS A 279 -3.75 8.01 -2.45
CA LYS A 279 -3.22 9.11 -1.65
C LYS A 279 -3.41 8.88 -0.15
N PRO A 280 -2.49 9.41 0.67
CA PRO A 280 -2.65 9.35 2.12
C PRO A 280 -3.86 10.16 2.56
N ILE A 281 -4.47 9.72 3.66
CA ILE A 281 -5.57 10.44 4.30
C ILE A 281 -5.00 11.61 5.09
N SER A 282 -5.61 12.79 4.98
CA SER A 282 -5.22 13.94 5.80
C SER A 282 -6.15 14.12 7.00
N VAL A 283 -5.59 14.17 8.19
CA VAL A 283 -6.32 14.39 9.46
C VAL A 283 -5.58 15.38 10.35
N ASN A 284 -6.27 15.99 11.31
CA ASN A 284 -5.67 16.80 12.37
C ASN A 284 -5.82 16.07 13.70
N PHE A 285 -4.82 16.17 14.57
CA PHE A 285 -5.03 15.84 15.98
C PHE A 285 -5.93 16.90 16.61
N LYS A 286 -6.77 16.49 17.57
CA LYS A 286 -7.49 17.44 18.43
C LYS A 286 -6.46 18.34 19.15
N PRO A 287 -6.61 19.68 19.14
CA PRO A 287 -5.61 20.60 19.69
C PRO A 287 -5.24 20.34 21.16
N GLU A 288 -6.19 19.89 21.97
CA GLU A 288 -5.98 19.55 23.39
C GLU A 288 -5.01 18.39 23.61
N ILE A 289 -4.85 17.51 22.62
CA ILE A 289 -4.06 16.28 22.76
C ILE A 289 -2.61 16.55 22.36
N LEU A 290 -2.39 17.31 21.29
CA LEU A 290 -1.07 17.51 20.72
C LEU A 290 -0.41 18.76 21.30
N THR A 291 0.72 18.59 21.97
CA THR A 291 1.58 19.72 22.36
C THR A 291 2.61 19.97 21.25
N VAL A 292 2.53 21.13 20.61
CA VAL A 292 3.49 21.55 19.58
C VAL A 292 4.36 22.66 20.16
N LEU A 293 5.67 22.51 20.00
CA LEU A 293 6.65 23.48 20.48
C LEU A 293 7.02 24.46 19.36
N GLU A 294 7.43 25.65 19.78
CA GLU A 294 7.93 26.72 18.91
C GLU A 294 9.47 26.73 18.97
N GLY A 295 10.12 26.52 17.82
CA GLY A 295 11.58 26.39 17.78
C GLY A 295 12.30 27.73 17.85
N ASN A 296 11.74 28.75 17.20
CA ASN A 296 12.31 30.09 17.12
C ASN A 296 11.28 31.12 17.58
N PRO A 297 10.98 31.21 18.89
CA PRO A 297 10.04 32.19 19.39
C PRO A 297 10.53 33.60 18.98
N PRO A 298 9.61 34.50 18.58
CA PRO A 298 10.00 35.86 18.24
C PRO A 298 10.72 36.50 19.44
N LYS A 299 11.89 37.10 19.19
CA LYS A 299 12.65 37.83 20.23
C LYS A 299 11.69 38.81 20.92
N SER A 300 11.63 38.78 22.25
CA SER A 300 10.86 39.76 23.01
C SER A 300 11.39 41.15 22.68
N GLN A 301 10.62 41.95 21.95
CA GLN A 301 10.99 43.34 21.70
C GLN A 301 10.81 44.13 23.01
N ASN A 302 11.92 44.43 23.68
CA ASN A 302 11.96 45.52 24.66
C ASN A 302 11.60 46.82 23.93
N ALA A 303 10.89 47.73 24.62
CA ALA A 303 10.41 48.98 24.02
C ALA A 303 11.57 49.81 23.43
N ASP A 304 12.76 49.66 23.97
CA ASP A 304 13.94 50.47 23.66
C ASP A 304 14.67 50.05 22.37
N PHE A 305 14.37 48.86 21.81
CA PHE A 305 15.04 48.35 20.59
C PHE A 305 14.09 48.22 19.40
N GLN A 306 13.13 49.14 19.28
CA GLN A 306 12.34 49.26 18.06
C GLN A 306 13.21 49.91 16.97
N PHE A 307 13.92 49.10 16.18
CA PHE A 307 14.58 49.59 14.97
C PHE A 307 13.51 50.18 14.03
N PHE A 308 13.47 51.50 13.97
CA PHE A 308 12.67 52.28 13.03
C PHE A 308 13.29 52.09 11.65
N LYS A 309 12.88 51.06 10.91
CA LYS A 309 13.14 51.04 9.47
C LYS A 309 12.17 52.02 8.82
N SER A 310 12.64 53.25 8.58
CA SER A 310 12.04 54.09 7.55
C SER A 310 12.00 53.29 6.26
N PHE A 311 10.80 53.10 5.71
CA PHE A 311 10.64 52.48 4.41
C PHE A 311 11.24 53.42 3.36
N ASN A 312 12.49 53.20 2.96
CA ASN A 312 13.00 53.76 1.72
C ASN A 312 12.21 53.09 0.58
N ARG A 313 11.25 53.83 0.01
CA ARG A 313 10.67 53.51 -1.29
C ARG A 313 11.80 53.52 -2.31
N LYS A 314 11.96 52.42 -3.05
CA LYS A 314 12.59 52.50 -4.38
C LYS A 314 11.52 53.07 -5.31
N GLU A 315 11.74 54.27 -5.83
CA GLU A 315 11.01 54.75 -7.01
C GLU A 315 11.36 53.83 -8.18
N LEU A 316 10.33 53.29 -8.83
CA LEU A 316 10.45 52.60 -10.10
C LEU A 316 10.29 53.67 -11.18
N HIS A 317 11.10 53.63 -12.24
CA HIS A 317 10.91 54.50 -13.39
C HIS A 317 9.54 54.25 -14.04
N ASP A 318 8.86 55.34 -14.39
CA ASP A 318 7.63 55.32 -15.18
C ASP A 318 7.94 54.75 -16.57
N SER A 319 7.52 53.51 -16.84
CA SER A 319 7.42 53.01 -18.21
C SER A 319 6.07 53.42 -18.78
N THR A 320 6.07 54.37 -19.70
CA THR A 320 4.93 54.69 -20.57
C THR A 320 4.73 53.57 -21.60
N ASP A 321 4.27 52.40 -21.15
CA ASP A 321 3.85 51.33 -22.05
C ASP A 321 2.33 51.39 -22.24
N THR A 322 1.95 51.76 -23.47
CA THR A 322 0.58 51.88 -23.94
C THR A 322 -0.21 50.57 -23.84
N THR A 323 -1.32 50.58 -23.10
CA THR A 323 -2.33 49.52 -23.05
C THR A 323 -3.23 49.53 -24.29
N ARG A 324 -2.67 49.25 -25.47
CA ARG A 324 -3.47 49.00 -26.69
C ARG A 324 -3.19 47.60 -27.21
N THR A 325 -4.21 46.75 -27.12
CA THR A 325 -4.28 45.44 -27.78
C THR A 325 -4.20 45.62 -29.29
N LYS A 326 -3.06 45.27 -29.91
CA LYS A 326 -3.01 44.94 -31.34
C LYS A 326 -3.45 43.48 -31.49
N LEU A 327 -4.73 43.28 -31.80
CA LEU A 327 -5.21 42.00 -32.32
C LEU A 327 -4.46 41.69 -33.62
N LYS A 328 -3.74 40.56 -33.66
CA LYS A 328 -3.18 40.01 -34.90
C LYS A 328 -4.29 39.25 -35.63
N GLU A 329 -4.93 39.89 -36.60
CA GLU A 329 -5.95 39.29 -37.49
C GLU A 329 -5.38 38.32 -38.56
N LYS A 330 -4.20 37.70 -38.35
CA LYS A 330 -3.56 36.83 -39.36
C LYS A 330 -3.41 35.35 -38.98
N GLU A 331 -4.10 34.88 -37.94
CA GLU A 331 -4.18 33.44 -37.60
C GLU A 331 -5.63 32.92 -37.55
N ILE A 332 -6.49 33.44 -38.44
CA ILE A 332 -7.85 32.92 -38.64
C ILE A 332 -7.97 32.42 -40.08
N LYS A 333 -7.28 31.33 -40.42
CA LYS A 333 -7.57 30.49 -41.61
C LYS A 333 -7.09 29.02 -41.49
N ASP A 334 -6.98 28.45 -40.28
CA ASP A 334 -6.69 26.99 -40.13
C ASP A 334 -7.49 26.33 -38.99
N CYS A 335 -8.73 26.76 -38.79
CA CYS A 335 -9.68 26.08 -37.90
C CYS A 335 -11.00 25.84 -38.62
N ALA A 336 -10.95 24.94 -39.62
CA ALA A 336 -12.10 24.21 -40.09
C ALA A 336 -11.72 22.73 -40.19
N ASN A 337 -12.46 21.88 -39.48
CA ASN A 337 -12.43 20.41 -39.47
C ASN A 337 -11.40 19.72 -38.55
N SER A 338 -11.74 19.58 -37.25
CA SER A 338 -12.27 18.31 -36.75
C SER A 338 -12.55 18.40 -35.24
N THR A 339 -13.83 18.43 -34.92
CA THR A 339 -14.42 18.14 -33.62
C THR A 339 -14.09 16.71 -33.21
N ALA A 340 -13.42 16.51 -32.08
CA ALA A 340 -13.50 15.25 -31.33
C ALA A 340 -13.22 15.47 -29.84
N LEU A 341 -14.33 15.51 -29.09
CA LEU A 341 -14.42 15.42 -27.65
C LEU A 341 -13.77 14.12 -27.14
N TYR A 342 -12.64 14.20 -26.43
CA TYR A 342 -12.20 13.09 -25.57
C TYR A 342 -12.98 13.13 -24.25
N LYS A 343 -14.19 12.56 -24.28
CA LYS A 343 -14.92 12.10 -23.10
C LYS A 343 -14.28 10.82 -22.58
N CYS A 344 -14.11 10.76 -21.26
CA CYS A 344 -13.78 9.56 -20.51
C CYS A 344 -14.79 8.42 -20.76
N GLY A 345 -14.29 7.19 -20.76
CA GLY A 345 -15.03 6.00 -20.33
C GLY A 345 -15.69 5.18 -21.45
N SER A 346 -15.36 3.89 -21.43
CA SER A 346 -16.15 2.73 -21.87
C SER A 346 -16.75 2.73 -23.30
N MET A 347 -16.24 1.77 -24.09
CA MET A 347 -16.88 1.10 -25.23
C MET A 347 -17.34 1.97 -26.42
N LEU A 348 -16.69 1.76 -27.56
CA LEU A 348 -17.21 2.16 -28.87
C LEU A 348 -18.38 1.24 -29.22
N ALA A 349 -19.57 1.84 -29.31
CA ALA A 349 -20.70 1.28 -30.03
C ALA A 349 -20.42 1.45 -31.53
N ASN A 350 -20.40 0.34 -32.26
CA ASN A 350 -20.54 0.36 -33.71
C ASN A 350 -22.04 0.50 -34.03
N GLU A 351 -22.41 1.54 -34.75
CA GLU A 351 -23.72 1.67 -35.36
C GLU A 351 -23.66 1.13 -36.80
N HIS A 352 -24.71 0.39 -37.16
CA HIS A 352 -24.96 -0.34 -38.41
C HIS A 352 -24.43 -1.78 -38.48
N GLU A 353 -25.17 -2.70 -37.86
CA GLU A 353 -25.96 -3.67 -38.63
C GLU A 353 -27.07 -4.27 -37.74
N SER A 354 -28.26 -4.34 -38.32
CA SER A 354 -29.51 -4.74 -37.71
C SER A 354 -29.57 -6.22 -37.36
N ASN A 355 -30.30 -6.52 -36.28
CA ASN A 355 -30.95 -7.79 -35.96
C ASN A 355 -30.03 -8.98 -35.67
N THR A 356 -29.82 -9.28 -34.39
CA THR A 356 -30.31 -10.52 -33.76
C THR A 356 -30.03 -10.49 -32.25
N ASN A 357 -30.93 -11.13 -31.50
CA ASN A 357 -30.90 -11.26 -30.05
C ASN A 357 -29.58 -11.86 -29.55
N GLU A 358 -28.73 -11.09 -28.87
CA GLU A 358 -27.61 -11.64 -28.10
C GLU A 358 -27.60 -11.09 -26.67
N CYS A 359 -27.65 -12.04 -25.75
CA CYS A 359 -27.74 -11.88 -24.31
C CYS A 359 -26.34 -11.52 -23.75
N PRO A 360 -26.22 -10.66 -22.72
CA PRO A 360 -24.93 -10.13 -22.26
C PRO A 360 -24.18 -11.11 -21.34
N ALA A 361 -23.86 -12.30 -21.84
CA ALA A 361 -23.26 -13.39 -21.05
C ALA A 361 -22.08 -14.13 -21.71
N ASP A 362 -21.59 -13.72 -22.88
CA ASP A 362 -20.50 -14.43 -23.59
C ASP A 362 -19.09 -13.89 -23.29
N GLY A 363 -18.93 -13.10 -22.22
CA GLY A 363 -17.65 -12.53 -21.80
C GLY A 363 -16.82 -13.36 -20.80
N TYR A 364 -17.12 -14.64 -20.60
CA TYR A 364 -16.38 -15.52 -19.68
C TYR A 364 -16.01 -16.84 -20.38
N GLU A 365 -14.71 -17.04 -20.67
CA GLU A 365 -14.15 -18.22 -21.35
C GLU A 365 -14.23 -19.54 -20.56
N ASN A 366 -15.08 -19.67 -19.53
CA ASN A 366 -15.12 -20.86 -18.67
C ASN A 366 -16.51 -21.40 -18.32
N THR A 367 -17.51 -21.19 -19.17
CA THR A 367 -18.79 -21.93 -19.09
C THR A 367 -19.19 -22.45 -20.46
N LYS A 368 -19.06 -23.76 -20.68
CA LYS A 368 -19.67 -24.42 -21.85
C LYS A 368 -21.19 -24.35 -21.68
N GLY A 369 -21.84 -23.49 -22.48
CA GLY A 369 -23.28 -23.40 -22.55
C GLY A 369 -23.90 -24.72 -22.99
N ILE A 370 -24.90 -25.17 -22.24
CA ILE A 370 -25.77 -26.29 -22.59
C ILE A 370 -26.64 -25.83 -23.77
N SER A 371 -26.36 -26.33 -24.97
CA SER A 371 -27.20 -26.06 -26.14
C SER A 371 -28.44 -26.95 -26.10
N ASN A 372 -29.56 -26.39 -25.64
CA ASN A 372 -30.88 -26.97 -25.87
C ASN A 372 -31.33 -26.65 -27.31
N LYS A 373 -30.81 -27.38 -28.29
CA LYS A 373 -31.45 -27.49 -29.61
C LYS A 373 -32.07 -28.89 -29.71
N LYS A 374 -33.39 -28.94 -29.49
CA LYS A 374 -34.23 -30.02 -30.00
C LYS A 374 -34.34 -29.82 -31.50
N GLU A 375 -33.60 -30.59 -32.27
CA GLU A 375 -33.90 -30.79 -33.69
C GLU A 375 -35.06 -31.77 -33.77
N ILE A 376 -36.23 -31.25 -34.13
CA ILE A 376 -37.37 -32.03 -34.55
C ILE A 376 -37.27 -32.12 -36.07
N SER A 377 -36.86 -33.27 -36.59
CA SER A 377 -37.09 -33.65 -37.98
C SER A 377 -38.07 -34.82 -38.00
N PHE A 378 -39.30 -34.55 -38.44
CA PHE A 378 -40.25 -35.59 -38.84
C PHE A 378 -39.97 -35.97 -40.29
N GLY A 379 -39.58 -37.24 -40.50
CA GLY A 379 -39.46 -37.91 -41.79
C GLY A 379 -39.35 -39.42 -41.51
N GLY A 380 -40.24 -40.21 -42.10
CA GLY A 380 -40.64 -41.53 -41.59
C GLY A 380 -39.61 -42.65 -41.72
N GLU A 381 -39.61 -43.56 -40.75
CA GLU A 381 -40.07 -44.95 -40.89
C GLU A 381 -39.92 -45.68 -39.55
N LYS A 382 -41.00 -46.30 -39.08
CA LYS A 382 -41.09 -46.96 -37.78
C LYS A 382 -40.29 -48.27 -37.79
N LYS A 383 -39.17 -48.31 -37.04
CA LYS A 383 -38.73 -49.51 -36.31
C LYS A 383 -38.48 -49.12 -34.86
N ILE A 384 -39.32 -49.64 -33.96
CA ILE A 384 -39.23 -49.46 -32.52
C ILE A 384 -37.87 -50.04 -32.08
N LYS A 385 -36.88 -49.19 -31.81
CA LYS A 385 -35.63 -49.59 -31.15
C LYS A 385 -35.90 -49.62 -29.64
N ARG A 386 -35.75 -50.79 -29.03
CA ARG A 386 -35.69 -50.93 -27.55
C ARG A 386 -34.63 -49.96 -26.99
N PRO A 387 -34.89 -49.29 -25.85
CA PRO A 387 -33.94 -48.36 -25.27
C PRO A 387 -32.66 -49.08 -24.81
N ASP A 388 -31.51 -48.42 -25.01
CA ASP A 388 -30.18 -49.02 -24.98
C ASP A 388 -29.73 -49.60 -23.62
N PHE A 389 -30.45 -49.34 -22.52
CA PHE A 389 -30.11 -49.89 -21.20
C PHE A 389 -30.50 -51.37 -21.01
N LEU A 390 -31.20 -51.97 -21.97
CA LEU A 390 -31.57 -53.40 -21.97
C LEU A 390 -30.71 -54.25 -22.92
N LYS A 391 -29.69 -53.68 -23.58
CA LYS A 391 -28.68 -54.45 -24.31
C LYS A 391 -27.58 -54.86 -23.34
N ILE A 392 -27.64 -56.08 -22.84
CA ILE A 392 -26.50 -56.73 -22.20
C ILE A 392 -25.50 -57.03 -23.33
N SER A 393 -24.54 -56.13 -23.55
CA SER A 393 -23.40 -56.40 -24.43
C SER A 393 -22.33 -57.13 -23.64
N GLU A 394 -21.95 -58.31 -24.11
CA GLU A 394 -20.75 -59.02 -23.66
C GLU A 394 -19.51 -58.11 -23.65
N PRO A 395 -18.55 -58.32 -22.73
CA PRO A 395 -17.47 -57.38 -22.47
C PRO A 395 -16.46 -57.39 -23.63
N LYS A 396 -16.65 -56.53 -24.63
CA LYS A 396 -15.58 -56.16 -25.55
C LYS A 396 -14.63 -55.22 -24.80
N SER A 397 -13.40 -55.69 -24.56
CA SER A 397 -12.29 -54.88 -24.04
C SER A 397 -12.21 -53.56 -24.81
N LYS A 398 -12.47 -52.43 -24.16
CA LYS A 398 -12.30 -51.10 -24.74
C LYS A 398 -10.81 -50.78 -24.77
N THR A 399 -10.07 -51.25 -25.77
CA THR A 399 -8.74 -50.74 -26.05
C THR A 399 -8.86 -49.30 -26.55
N ASN A 400 -8.21 -48.37 -25.86
CA ASN A 400 -8.15 -46.97 -26.29
C ASN A 400 -7.31 -46.92 -27.59
N LEU A 401 -7.74 -46.18 -28.63
CA LEU A 401 -6.98 -45.99 -29.87
C LEU A 401 -5.53 -45.51 -29.60
N LEU A 402 -5.33 -44.75 -28.52
CA LEU A 402 -4.00 -44.33 -28.07
C LEU A 402 -3.13 -45.52 -27.61
N THR A 403 -3.72 -46.52 -26.96
CA THR A 403 -3.06 -47.76 -26.54
C THR A 403 -2.63 -48.57 -27.76
N GLU A 404 -3.52 -48.78 -28.72
CA GLU A 404 -3.23 -49.54 -29.95
C GLU A 404 -2.12 -48.90 -30.78
N ASN A 405 -2.18 -47.58 -30.96
CA ASN A 405 -1.13 -46.85 -31.67
C ASN A 405 0.22 -46.90 -30.95
N PHE A 406 0.23 -46.94 -29.62
CA PHE A 406 1.47 -47.02 -28.87
C PHE A 406 2.07 -48.44 -28.93
N THR A 407 1.25 -49.48 -28.73
CA THR A 407 1.68 -50.88 -28.79
C THR A 407 2.11 -51.30 -30.20
N ALA A 408 1.52 -50.74 -31.25
CA ALA A 408 1.94 -50.97 -32.64
C ALA A 408 3.40 -50.55 -32.93
N ASN A 409 4.00 -49.69 -32.10
CA ASN A 409 5.41 -49.31 -32.25
C ASN A 409 6.40 -50.37 -31.75
N PHE A 410 5.91 -51.41 -31.08
CA PHE A 410 6.72 -52.52 -30.59
C PHE A 410 7.16 -53.40 -31.76
N ILE A 411 8.47 -53.66 -31.85
CA ILE A 411 9.06 -54.54 -32.86
C ILE A 411 9.73 -55.71 -32.12
N ASP A 412 9.63 -56.92 -32.67
CA ASP A 412 10.35 -58.07 -32.12
C ASP A 412 11.87 -57.85 -32.12
N GLU A 413 12.57 -58.38 -31.11
CA GLU A 413 13.98 -58.08 -30.82
C GLU A 413 14.92 -58.54 -31.95
N THR A 414 14.61 -59.66 -32.59
CA THR A 414 15.38 -60.20 -33.72
C THR A 414 15.29 -59.29 -34.93
N LYS A 415 14.06 -58.94 -35.32
CA LYS A 415 13.76 -57.99 -36.41
C LYS A 415 14.31 -56.61 -36.13
N LEU A 416 14.28 -56.15 -34.87
CA LEU A 416 14.84 -54.86 -34.49
C LEU A 416 16.36 -54.82 -34.70
N ALA A 417 17.08 -55.88 -34.35
CA ALA A 417 18.54 -55.97 -34.56
C ALA A 417 18.92 -55.98 -36.04
N GLU A 418 18.17 -56.70 -36.88
CA GLU A 418 18.34 -56.72 -38.34
C GLU A 418 18.13 -55.32 -38.95
N LYS A 419 17.04 -54.64 -38.55
CA LYS A 419 16.73 -53.28 -38.99
C LYS A 419 17.73 -52.23 -38.50
N LEU A 420 18.34 -52.44 -37.34
CA LEU A 420 19.42 -51.57 -36.82
C LEU A 420 20.72 -51.78 -37.60
N ALA A 421 21.07 -53.03 -37.92
CA ALA A 421 22.25 -53.35 -38.72
C ALA A 421 22.13 -52.89 -40.18
N SER A 422 20.93 -52.93 -40.76
CA SER A 422 20.65 -52.40 -42.11
C SER A 422 20.66 -50.87 -42.19
N GLY A 423 20.71 -50.18 -41.06
CA GLY A 423 20.76 -48.72 -41.00
C GLY A 423 19.41 -48.01 -41.14
N GLU A 424 18.27 -48.72 -41.05
CA GLU A 424 16.92 -48.14 -41.17
C GLU A 424 16.67 -47.01 -40.15
N PHE A 425 17.31 -47.07 -38.97
CA PHE A 425 17.16 -46.10 -37.88
C PHE A 425 18.24 -45.00 -37.82
N ASN A 426 19.11 -44.90 -38.81
CA ASN A 426 20.22 -43.92 -38.81
C ASN A 426 19.77 -42.45 -38.72
N ASN A 427 18.53 -42.14 -39.11
CA ASN A 427 17.93 -40.80 -38.99
C ASN A 427 16.70 -40.76 -38.07
N TYR A 428 16.49 -41.79 -37.24
CA TYR A 428 15.28 -41.96 -36.42
C TYR A 428 14.99 -40.76 -35.51
N LYS A 429 13.77 -40.23 -35.53
CA LYS A 429 13.33 -39.20 -34.58
C LYS A 429 12.59 -39.90 -33.43
N GLY A 430 13.14 -39.82 -32.23
CA GLY A 430 12.50 -40.40 -31.04
C GLY A 430 11.12 -39.80 -30.78
N LEU A 431 10.25 -40.60 -30.14
CA LEU A 431 8.90 -40.21 -29.71
C LEU A 431 8.89 -38.89 -28.94
N ARG A 432 7.94 -37.99 -29.22
CA ARG A 432 7.84 -36.70 -28.53
C ARG A 432 7.56 -36.86 -27.04
N TYR A 433 8.14 -36.01 -26.19
CA TYR A 433 7.90 -36.07 -24.74
C TYR A 433 6.43 -35.80 -24.39
N ASP A 434 5.78 -34.86 -25.08
CA ASP A 434 4.35 -34.58 -24.88
C ASP A 434 3.48 -35.79 -25.21
N TYR A 435 3.88 -36.59 -26.22
CA TYR A 435 3.18 -37.82 -26.59
C TYR A 435 3.35 -38.90 -25.52
N LEU A 436 4.58 -39.07 -24.99
CA LEU A 436 4.83 -40.00 -23.88
C LEU A 436 4.07 -39.61 -22.61
N GLN A 437 3.95 -38.31 -22.31
CA GLN A 437 3.15 -37.81 -21.19
C GLN A 437 1.65 -38.09 -21.39
N LYS A 438 1.13 -37.91 -22.62
CA LYS A 438 -0.26 -38.28 -22.93
C LYS A 438 -0.51 -39.79 -22.78
N VAL A 439 0.43 -40.62 -23.22
CA VAL A 439 0.34 -42.08 -23.06
C VAL A 439 0.39 -42.48 -21.59
N GLU A 440 1.22 -41.82 -20.79
CA GLU A 440 1.28 -42.05 -19.34
C GLU A 440 -0.05 -41.74 -18.64
N GLN A 441 -0.71 -40.64 -19.00
CA GLN A 441 -1.95 -40.18 -18.38
C GLN A 441 -3.21 -40.93 -18.84
N TYR A 442 -3.27 -41.33 -20.12
CA TYR A 442 -4.52 -41.76 -20.76
C TYR A 442 -4.50 -43.17 -21.35
N ALA A 443 -3.33 -43.81 -21.49
CA ALA A 443 -3.24 -45.14 -22.09
C ALA A 443 -3.34 -46.26 -21.04
N LEU A 444 -4.17 -47.26 -21.35
CA LEU A 444 -4.32 -48.48 -20.56
C LEU A 444 -3.21 -49.47 -20.92
N ILE A 445 -1.97 -49.17 -20.52
CA ILE A 445 -0.77 -49.97 -20.82
C ILE A 445 -0.06 -50.31 -19.53
N SER A 446 0.48 -51.53 -19.42
CA SER A 446 1.28 -51.92 -18.27
C SER A 446 2.58 -51.11 -18.18
N ASN A 447 3.19 -51.05 -17.00
CA ASN A 447 4.48 -50.37 -16.83
C ASN A 447 5.60 -51.07 -17.61
N GLU A 448 5.51 -52.40 -17.77
CA GLU A 448 6.51 -53.21 -18.46
C GLU A 448 6.47 -53.02 -19.97
N GLU A 449 5.28 -53.05 -20.59
CA GLU A 449 5.10 -52.75 -22.02
C GLU A 449 5.56 -51.32 -22.34
N PHE A 450 5.20 -50.37 -21.49
CA PHE A 450 5.66 -48.99 -21.63
C PHE A 450 7.19 -48.90 -21.57
N LYS A 451 7.82 -49.59 -20.62
CA LYS A 451 9.28 -49.65 -20.47
C LYS A 451 9.95 -50.27 -21.70
N GLN A 452 9.41 -51.37 -22.24
CA GLN A 452 9.98 -52.03 -23.42
C GLN A 452 9.96 -51.12 -24.65
N ILE A 453 8.84 -50.45 -24.93
CA ILE A 453 8.71 -49.53 -26.07
C ILE A 453 9.65 -48.33 -25.91
N VAL A 454 9.78 -47.78 -24.71
CA VAL A 454 10.71 -46.68 -24.43
C VAL A 454 12.18 -47.11 -24.56
N ILE A 455 12.53 -48.34 -24.16
CA ILE A 455 13.89 -48.89 -24.37
C ILE A 455 14.17 -49.04 -25.86
N GLN A 456 13.23 -49.57 -26.65
CA GLN A 456 13.40 -49.66 -28.10
C GLN A 456 13.55 -48.29 -28.75
N ASP A 457 12.76 -47.30 -28.34
CA ASP A 457 12.90 -45.92 -28.82
C ASP A 457 14.27 -45.31 -28.47
N PHE A 458 14.79 -45.59 -27.27
CA PHE A 458 16.13 -45.19 -26.87
C PHE A 458 17.21 -45.83 -27.76
N ILE A 459 17.11 -47.13 -28.03
CA ILE A 459 18.05 -47.87 -28.88
C ILE A 459 17.99 -47.35 -30.33
N LYS A 460 16.78 -47.21 -30.89
CA LYS A 460 16.56 -46.61 -32.23
C LYS A 460 17.18 -45.21 -32.32
N SER A 461 17.05 -44.41 -31.25
CA SER A 461 17.65 -43.07 -31.18
C SER A 461 19.18 -43.09 -31.14
N SER A 462 19.77 -44.14 -30.55
CA SER A 462 21.23 -44.28 -30.43
C SER A 462 21.93 -44.64 -31.75
N ALA A 463 21.22 -45.31 -32.67
CA ALA A 463 21.75 -45.75 -33.98
C ALA A 463 22.44 -44.62 -34.77
N LYS A 464 22.02 -43.37 -34.57
CA LYS A 464 22.63 -42.15 -35.16
C LYS A 464 24.12 -42.01 -34.92
N ILE A 465 24.65 -42.54 -33.82
CA ILE A 465 26.08 -42.49 -33.50
C ILE A 465 26.87 -43.33 -34.51
N TRP A 466 26.29 -44.43 -35.00
CA TRP A 466 26.92 -45.40 -35.89
C TRP A 466 26.54 -45.24 -37.36
N LYS A 467 25.97 -44.10 -37.76
CA LYS A 467 25.52 -43.86 -39.15
C LYS A 467 26.60 -44.14 -40.21
N ASN A 468 27.87 -43.94 -39.87
CA ASN A 468 29.02 -44.14 -40.77
C ASN A 468 29.84 -45.41 -40.43
N HIS A 469 29.30 -46.30 -39.59
CA HIS A 469 29.98 -47.50 -39.11
C HIS A 469 29.18 -48.75 -39.49
N ASN A 470 29.88 -49.79 -39.96
CA ASN A 470 29.25 -51.09 -40.21
C ASN A 470 29.15 -51.85 -38.88
N VAL A 471 27.93 -52.00 -38.36
CA VAL A 471 27.66 -52.74 -37.13
C VAL A 471 26.90 -54.03 -37.45
N TYR A 472 27.39 -55.15 -36.94
CA TYR A 472 26.80 -56.46 -37.17
C TYR A 472 25.53 -56.71 -36.35
N VAL A 473 24.62 -57.53 -36.87
CA VAL A 473 23.37 -57.94 -36.21
C VAL A 473 23.63 -58.54 -34.82
N GLY A 474 24.68 -59.35 -34.69
CA GLY A 474 25.05 -59.99 -33.42
C GLY A 474 25.39 -59.00 -32.31
N GLU A 475 26.04 -57.87 -32.64
CA GLU A 475 26.39 -56.83 -31.67
C GLU A 475 25.15 -56.04 -31.22
N TRP A 476 24.22 -55.75 -32.13
CA TRP A 476 22.94 -55.14 -31.77
C TRP A 476 22.08 -56.06 -30.90
N ARG A 477 22.06 -57.37 -31.18
CA ARG A 477 21.31 -58.36 -30.37
C ARG A 477 21.84 -58.43 -28.94
N LYS A 478 23.16 -58.51 -28.76
CA LYS A 478 23.79 -58.44 -27.44
C LYS A 478 23.40 -57.14 -26.72
N THR A 479 23.50 -56.01 -27.42
CA THR A 479 23.16 -54.69 -26.87
C THR A 479 21.71 -54.59 -26.42
N ILE A 480 20.74 -55.09 -27.20
CA ILE A 480 19.32 -55.07 -26.84
C ILE A 480 19.07 -55.88 -25.56
N ASN A 481 19.63 -57.09 -25.47
CA ASN A 481 19.49 -57.95 -24.29
C ASN A 481 20.08 -57.30 -23.02
N THR A 482 21.27 -56.70 -23.17
CA THR A 482 21.94 -56.00 -22.08
C THR A 482 21.18 -54.74 -21.64
N LEU A 483 20.68 -53.93 -22.58
CA LEU A 483 19.92 -52.73 -22.24
C LEU A 483 18.54 -53.05 -21.65
N LYS A 484 17.86 -54.11 -22.10
CA LYS A 484 16.57 -54.55 -21.53
C LYS A 484 16.69 -54.89 -20.04
N THR A 485 17.80 -55.50 -19.64
CA THR A 485 18.07 -55.87 -18.26
C THR A 485 18.63 -54.72 -17.43
N GLN A 486 19.47 -53.85 -18.02
CA GLN A 486 20.18 -52.81 -17.29
C GLN A 486 19.45 -51.45 -17.24
N VAL A 487 18.76 -51.07 -18.31
CA VAL A 487 18.10 -49.76 -18.43
C VAL A 487 16.72 -49.80 -17.76
N PHE A 488 16.47 -48.83 -16.88
CA PHE A 488 15.26 -48.71 -16.07
C PHE A 488 14.97 -49.95 -15.17
N ALA A 489 15.98 -50.76 -14.84
CA ALA A 489 15.83 -51.98 -14.03
C ALA A 489 15.07 -51.75 -12.71
N ASN A 490 15.36 -50.62 -12.02
CA ASN A 490 14.81 -50.30 -10.70
C ASN A 490 13.74 -49.20 -10.73
N ILE A 491 13.14 -48.90 -11.89
CA ILE A 491 12.18 -47.80 -12.03
C ILE A 491 10.81 -48.38 -12.40
N VAL A 492 9.83 -48.18 -11.51
CA VAL A 492 8.45 -48.68 -11.68
C VAL A 492 7.53 -47.61 -12.29
N HIS A 493 7.74 -46.33 -11.96
CA HIS A 493 6.86 -45.24 -12.38
C HIS A 493 7.18 -44.73 -13.80
N LYS A 494 6.15 -44.65 -14.65
CA LYS A 494 6.24 -44.17 -16.04
C LYS A 494 6.80 -42.74 -16.15
N LEU A 495 6.43 -41.83 -15.24
CA LEU A 495 6.95 -40.45 -15.23
C LEU A 495 8.47 -40.40 -15.04
N THR A 496 9.00 -41.17 -14.08
CA THR A 496 10.44 -41.23 -13.83
C THR A 496 11.20 -41.85 -15.02
N ILE A 497 10.58 -42.78 -15.74
CA ILE A 497 11.12 -43.32 -17.00
C ILE A 497 11.23 -42.21 -18.05
N ILE A 498 10.21 -41.36 -18.19
CA ILE A 498 10.22 -40.22 -19.14
C ILE A 498 11.31 -39.20 -18.78
N GLU A 499 11.49 -38.89 -17.50
CA GLU A 499 12.55 -37.99 -17.03
C GLU A 499 13.95 -38.55 -17.31
N LYS A 500 14.17 -39.83 -17.03
CA LYS A 500 15.44 -40.50 -17.32
C LYS A 500 15.68 -40.63 -18.82
N LEU A 501 14.63 -40.82 -19.62
CA LEU A 501 14.72 -40.80 -21.08
C LEU A 501 15.16 -39.42 -21.60
N LYS A 502 14.72 -38.31 -20.99
CA LYS A 502 15.22 -36.96 -21.32
C LYS A 502 16.72 -36.84 -21.08
N GLU A 503 17.21 -37.28 -19.92
CA GLU A 503 18.64 -37.34 -19.61
C GLU A 503 19.39 -38.18 -20.66
N TYR A 504 18.89 -39.37 -20.97
CA TYR A 504 19.56 -40.33 -21.85
C TYR A 504 19.61 -39.85 -23.31
N ARG A 505 18.52 -39.30 -23.84
CA ARG A 505 18.49 -38.74 -25.20
C ARG A 505 19.38 -37.51 -25.33
N TRP A 506 19.46 -36.67 -24.29
CA TRP A 506 20.40 -35.57 -24.27
C TRP A 506 21.85 -36.07 -24.35
N LYS A 507 22.20 -37.11 -23.58
CA LYS A 507 23.53 -37.74 -23.64
C LYS A 507 23.84 -38.32 -25.02
N LEU A 508 22.88 -38.99 -25.65
CA LEU A 508 23.05 -39.49 -27.02
C LEU A 508 23.27 -38.36 -28.03
N ASP A 509 22.50 -37.27 -27.93
CA ASP A 509 22.67 -36.12 -28.84
C ASP A 509 24.02 -35.41 -28.62
N PHE A 510 24.44 -35.28 -27.36
CA PHE A 510 25.76 -34.76 -27.00
C PHE A 510 26.85 -35.65 -27.60
N ALA A 511 26.79 -36.96 -27.38
CA ALA A 511 27.74 -37.93 -27.91
C ALA A 511 27.81 -37.87 -29.44
N ARG A 512 26.66 -37.86 -30.12
CA ARG A 512 26.58 -37.71 -31.58
C ARG A 512 27.30 -36.45 -32.06
N LYS A 513 27.03 -35.29 -31.46
CA LYS A 513 27.69 -34.03 -31.82
C LYS A 513 29.19 -34.08 -31.54
N TRP A 514 29.59 -34.74 -30.46
CA TRP A 514 31.00 -34.91 -30.09
C TRP A 514 31.75 -35.78 -31.09
N PHE A 515 31.21 -36.94 -31.48
CA PHE A 515 31.81 -37.82 -32.50
C PHE A 515 31.82 -37.17 -33.89
N LEU A 516 30.79 -36.39 -34.26
CA LEU A 516 30.80 -35.63 -35.52
C LEU A 516 31.89 -34.56 -35.56
N LYS A 517 32.23 -33.96 -34.40
CA LYS A 517 33.30 -32.98 -34.27
C LYS A 517 34.69 -33.65 -34.26
N ASN A 518 34.82 -34.81 -33.63
CA ASN A 518 36.09 -35.54 -33.47
C ASN A 518 36.15 -36.76 -34.41
N LYS A 519 36.23 -36.51 -35.72
CA LYS A 519 36.14 -37.57 -36.75
C LYS A 519 37.25 -38.63 -36.66
N GLU A 520 38.39 -38.30 -36.06
CA GLU A 520 39.52 -39.21 -35.84
C GLU A 520 39.20 -40.31 -34.83
N VAL A 521 38.28 -40.04 -33.89
CA VAL A 521 37.89 -40.98 -32.84
C VAL A 521 36.66 -41.76 -33.29
N LYS A 522 36.85 -43.06 -33.57
CA LYS A 522 35.75 -43.96 -33.92
C LYS A 522 34.93 -44.32 -32.67
N ALA A 523 33.61 -44.35 -32.81
CA ALA A 523 32.74 -44.83 -31.73
C ALA A 523 32.96 -46.33 -31.50
N LEU A 524 32.95 -46.75 -30.22
CA LEU A 524 32.93 -48.17 -29.84
C LEU A 524 31.69 -48.86 -30.41
N PHE A 525 31.75 -50.17 -30.65
CA PHE A 525 30.55 -50.93 -31.01
C PHE A 525 29.45 -50.78 -29.94
N PRO A 526 28.16 -50.84 -30.31
CA PRO A 526 27.05 -50.55 -29.39
C PRO A 526 27.12 -51.29 -28.05
N PHE A 527 27.49 -52.57 -28.06
CA PHE A 527 27.60 -53.37 -26.84
C PHE A 527 28.66 -52.82 -25.89
N ALA A 528 29.85 -52.50 -26.40
CA ALA A 528 30.95 -51.92 -25.62
C ALA A 528 30.68 -50.46 -25.23
N TYR A 529 29.98 -49.69 -26.05
CA TYR A 529 29.63 -48.30 -25.77
C TYR A 529 28.64 -48.16 -24.60
N PHE A 530 27.69 -49.10 -24.50
CA PHE A 530 26.70 -49.15 -23.43
C PHE A 530 27.14 -49.97 -22.21
N ASP A 531 28.42 -50.30 -22.09
CA ASP A 531 28.95 -50.99 -20.92
C ASP A 531 28.86 -50.09 -19.66
N LYS A 532 28.18 -50.59 -18.63
CA LYS A 532 27.98 -49.89 -17.35
C LYS A 532 29.27 -49.71 -16.54
N THR A 533 30.29 -50.54 -16.79
CA THR A 533 31.59 -50.43 -16.12
C THR A 533 32.36 -49.19 -16.59
N ARG A 534 32.10 -48.73 -17.82
CA ARG A 534 32.78 -47.60 -18.44
C ARG A 534 32.21 -46.26 -17.96
N LYS A 535 32.73 -45.79 -16.83
CA LYS A 535 32.28 -44.54 -16.17
C LYS A 535 33.26 -43.39 -16.35
N ASN A 536 34.48 -43.66 -16.84
CA ASN A 536 35.47 -42.61 -17.04
C ASN A 536 35.29 -41.96 -18.41
N SER A 537 35.66 -40.68 -18.53
CA SER A 537 35.60 -39.94 -19.79
C SER A 537 36.50 -40.54 -20.88
N ASN A 538 37.62 -41.12 -20.46
CA ASN A 538 38.66 -41.65 -21.34
C ASN A 538 38.25 -42.96 -22.02
N GLU A 539 37.27 -43.67 -21.45
CA GLU A 539 36.79 -44.97 -21.93
C GLU A 539 35.73 -44.85 -23.04
N LEU A 540 35.34 -43.60 -23.39
CA LEU A 540 34.39 -43.25 -24.46
C LEU A 540 33.04 -43.97 -24.37
N GLY A 541 32.57 -44.29 -23.16
CA GLY A 541 31.30 -44.97 -22.90
C GLY A 541 30.13 -44.03 -22.58
N PHE A 542 28.90 -44.52 -22.77
CA PHE A 542 27.66 -43.77 -22.50
C PHE A 542 27.54 -43.30 -21.05
N TYR A 543 27.94 -44.14 -20.09
CA TYR A 543 27.81 -43.83 -18.67
C TYR A 543 28.82 -42.78 -18.18
N GLY A 544 29.96 -42.63 -18.86
CA GLY A 544 30.93 -41.55 -18.60
C GLY A 544 30.39 -40.14 -18.86
N LEU A 545 29.33 -40.01 -19.67
CA LEU A 545 28.68 -38.72 -19.95
C LEU A 545 27.84 -38.18 -18.78
N HIS A 546 27.70 -38.92 -17.68
CA HIS A 546 26.92 -38.46 -16.53
C HIS A 546 27.54 -37.23 -15.84
N SER A 547 28.86 -37.11 -15.80
CA SER A 547 29.54 -35.91 -15.29
C SER A 547 29.25 -34.68 -16.15
N VAL A 548 29.28 -34.84 -17.48
CA VAL A 548 28.96 -33.79 -18.46
C VAL A 548 27.50 -33.34 -18.32
N TRP A 549 26.58 -34.28 -18.11
CA TRP A 549 25.17 -33.97 -17.86
C TRP A 549 24.98 -33.14 -16.57
N LYS A 550 25.66 -33.52 -15.47
CA LYS A 550 25.63 -32.73 -14.23
C LYS A 550 26.16 -31.31 -14.43
N SER A 551 27.23 -31.14 -15.20
CA SER A 551 27.74 -29.80 -15.56
C SER A 551 26.73 -29.01 -16.39
N HIS A 552 26.02 -29.67 -17.31
CA HIS A 552 24.95 -29.03 -18.09
C HIS A 552 23.79 -28.55 -17.21
N LEU A 553 23.35 -29.35 -16.23
CA LEU A 553 22.30 -28.94 -15.29
C LEU A 553 22.70 -27.69 -14.50
N LYS A 554 23.93 -27.66 -13.95
CA LYS A 554 24.45 -26.46 -13.27
C LYS A 554 24.49 -25.24 -14.18
N TYR A 555 24.87 -25.43 -15.45
CA TYR A 555 24.85 -24.35 -16.44
C TYR A 555 23.43 -23.83 -16.72
N GLN A 556 22.43 -24.71 -16.81
CA GLN A 556 21.04 -24.30 -16.99
C GLN A 556 20.54 -23.49 -15.80
N GLU A 557 20.79 -23.94 -14.57
CA GLU A 557 20.43 -23.22 -13.34
C GLU A 557 21.06 -21.82 -13.29
N LYS A 558 22.36 -21.73 -13.59
CA LYS A 558 23.07 -20.45 -13.66
C LYS A 558 22.47 -19.51 -14.71
N LYS A 559 22.19 -20.03 -15.90
CA LYS A 559 21.59 -19.25 -17.00
C LYS A 559 20.19 -18.74 -16.65
N GLU A 560 19.38 -19.52 -15.93
CA GLU A 560 18.07 -19.07 -15.46
C GLU A 560 18.19 -17.97 -14.38
N ALA A 561 19.12 -18.11 -13.45
CA ALA A 561 19.39 -17.09 -12.44
C ALA A 561 19.87 -15.77 -13.08
N GLU A 562 20.80 -15.85 -14.05
CA GLU A 562 21.26 -14.68 -14.81
C GLU A 562 20.12 -14.01 -15.59
N ARG A 563 19.26 -14.79 -16.23
CA ARG A 563 18.08 -14.26 -16.94
C ARG A 563 17.14 -13.52 -15.98
N LYS A 564 16.86 -14.09 -14.80
CA LYS A 564 16.03 -13.45 -13.77
C LYS A 564 16.64 -12.13 -13.30
N LYS A 565 17.95 -12.13 -13.02
CA LYS A 565 18.69 -10.92 -12.62
C LYS A 565 18.66 -9.83 -13.70
N GLN A 566 18.89 -10.20 -14.97
CA GLN A 566 18.81 -9.25 -16.09
C GLN A 566 17.41 -8.63 -16.23
N ILE A 567 16.35 -9.40 -16.01
CA ILE A 567 14.97 -8.88 -16.03
C ILE A 567 14.75 -7.91 -14.87
N GLU A 568 15.21 -8.25 -13.66
CA GLU A 568 15.14 -7.37 -12.49
C GLU A 568 15.89 -6.05 -12.69
N ASP A 569 17.15 -6.11 -13.14
CA ASP A 569 17.98 -4.94 -13.42
C ASP A 569 17.36 -4.04 -14.50
N SER A 570 16.82 -4.65 -15.57
CA SER A 570 16.09 -3.92 -16.63
C SER A 570 14.85 -3.21 -16.08
N ASN A 571 14.09 -3.86 -15.20
CA ASN A 571 12.93 -3.27 -14.55
C ASN A 571 13.30 -2.12 -13.60
N ILE A 572 14.36 -2.28 -12.80
CA ILE A 572 14.87 -1.23 -11.91
C ILE A 572 15.30 -0.01 -12.73
N ARG A 573 16.06 -0.22 -13.81
CA ARG A 573 16.48 0.85 -14.72
C ARG A 573 15.29 1.59 -15.33
N LYS A 574 14.29 0.86 -15.87
CA LYS A 574 13.07 1.46 -16.44
C LYS A 574 12.31 2.30 -15.41
N ARG A 575 12.20 1.82 -14.16
CA ARG A 575 11.57 2.57 -13.06
C ARG A 575 12.34 3.85 -12.74
N ARG A 576 13.68 3.78 -12.63
CA ARG A 576 14.54 4.95 -12.39
C ARG A 576 14.38 6.02 -13.47
N LEU A 577 14.47 5.64 -14.74
CA LEU A 577 14.29 6.56 -15.88
C LEU A 577 12.88 7.19 -15.89
N SER A 578 11.83 6.40 -15.61
CA SER A 578 10.46 6.91 -15.50
C SER A 578 10.31 7.92 -14.36
N SER A 579 10.86 7.62 -13.18
CA SER A 579 10.88 8.55 -12.04
C SER A 579 11.65 9.83 -12.34
N GLN A 580 12.81 9.74 -12.97
CA GLN A 580 13.61 10.90 -13.38
C GLN A 580 12.83 11.78 -14.38
N LYS A 581 12.20 11.19 -15.40
CA LYS A 581 11.36 11.92 -16.36
C LYS A 581 10.16 12.61 -15.69
N LYS A 582 9.54 11.97 -14.70
CA LYS A 582 8.45 12.59 -13.91
C LYS A 582 8.96 13.77 -13.08
N LEU A 583 10.14 13.65 -12.48
CA LEU A 583 10.76 14.72 -11.70
C LEU A 583 11.11 15.92 -12.58
N THR A 584 11.82 15.72 -13.68
CA THR A 584 12.22 16.80 -14.60
C THR A 584 10.99 17.52 -15.15
N ASN A 585 9.93 16.80 -15.52
CA ASN A 585 8.67 17.41 -15.95
C ASN A 585 7.99 18.22 -14.83
N ALA A 586 8.08 17.78 -13.58
CA ALA A 586 7.51 18.52 -12.44
C ALA A 586 8.31 19.79 -12.14
N ILE A 587 9.65 19.73 -12.22
CA ILE A 587 10.53 20.89 -12.08
C ILE A 587 10.26 21.89 -13.20
N LYS A 588 10.19 21.46 -14.46
CA LYS A 588 9.81 22.34 -15.59
C LYS A 588 8.47 23.04 -15.37
N LYS A 589 7.46 22.33 -14.83
CA LYS A 589 6.16 22.95 -14.50
C LYS A 589 6.27 23.99 -13.37
N TYR A 590 7.18 23.79 -12.44
CA TYR A 590 7.47 24.76 -11.38
C TYR A 590 8.21 25.99 -11.91
N GLU A 591 9.23 25.79 -12.74
CA GLU A 591 9.97 26.87 -13.42
C GLU A 591 9.04 27.73 -14.30
N LEU A 592 8.10 27.11 -15.01
CA LEU A 592 7.06 27.80 -15.79
C LEU A 592 5.96 28.49 -14.93
N GLY A 593 6.07 28.46 -13.60
CA GLY A 593 5.09 29.04 -12.67
C GLY A 593 3.73 28.31 -12.61
N LYS A 594 3.56 27.19 -13.33
CA LYS A 594 2.33 26.38 -13.32
C LYS A 594 2.13 25.65 -11.99
N PHE A 595 3.22 25.27 -11.33
CA PHE A 595 3.20 24.69 -9.99
C PHE A 595 3.65 25.69 -8.94
N SER A 596 2.87 25.82 -7.87
CA SER A 596 3.38 26.39 -6.62
C SER A 596 4.38 25.44 -5.98
N TYR A 597 5.29 25.99 -5.18
CA TYR A 597 6.25 25.23 -4.38
C TYR A 597 5.61 24.10 -3.57
N LYS A 598 4.44 24.37 -2.95
CA LYS A 598 3.69 23.37 -2.17
C LYS A 598 3.18 22.23 -3.06
N GLN A 599 2.75 22.54 -4.28
CA GLN A 599 2.32 21.53 -5.26
C GLN A 599 3.49 20.68 -5.75
N LEU A 600 4.66 21.29 -6.02
CA LEU A 600 5.86 20.54 -6.40
C LEU A 600 6.28 19.57 -5.29
N PHE A 601 6.38 20.04 -4.04
CA PHE A 601 6.71 19.19 -2.90
C PHE A 601 5.76 18.01 -2.74
N ASN A 602 4.45 18.27 -2.77
CA ASN A 602 3.44 17.22 -2.66
C ASN A 602 3.53 16.24 -3.84
N TYR A 603 3.77 16.72 -5.05
CA TYR A 603 3.92 15.86 -6.23
C TYR A 603 5.11 14.91 -6.09
N VAL A 604 6.28 15.41 -5.70
CA VAL A 604 7.49 14.61 -5.51
C VAL A 604 7.28 13.61 -4.37
N LYS A 605 6.71 14.06 -3.25
CA LYS A 605 6.40 13.21 -2.09
C LYS A 605 5.47 12.04 -2.43
N ASP A 606 4.44 12.30 -3.23
CA ASP A 606 3.39 11.31 -3.51
C ASP A 606 3.78 10.33 -4.63
N ASN A 607 4.55 10.79 -5.63
CA ASN A 607 4.76 10.04 -6.88
C ASN A 607 6.19 9.52 -7.08
N LEU A 608 7.16 9.96 -6.29
CA LEU A 608 8.58 9.64 -6.48
C LEU A 608 9.21 9.02 -5.23
N PRO A 609 10.32 8.27 -5.38
CA PRO A 609 11.13 7.79 -4.27
C PRO A 609 11.57 8.92 -3.32
N HIS A 610 11.71 8.61 -2.03
CA HIS A 610 12.01 9.60 -0.99
C HIS A 610 13.36 10.31 -1.21
N GLU A 611 14.33 9.65 -1.81
CA GLU A 611 15.63 10.22 -2.19
C GLU A 611 15.49 11.50 -3.00
N TYR A 612 14.57 11.51 -3.98
CA TYR A 612 14.34 12.69 -4.82
C TYR A 612 13.79 13.88 -4.02
N LEU A 613 13.01 13.63 -2.97
CA LEU A 613 12.49 14.68 -2.10
C LEU A 613 13.60 15.35 -1.29
N ILE A 614 14.61 14.59 -0.86
CA ILE A 614 15.77 15.12 -0.14
C ILE A 614 16.64 15.95 -1.09
N SER A 615 16.85 15.47 -2.33
CA SER A 615 17.64 16.18 -3.34
C SER A 615 16.91 17.39 -3.96
N LEU A 616 15.59 17.48 -3.79
CA LEU A 616 14.75 18.45 -4.51
C LEU A 616 15.22 19.90 -4.36
N PRO A 617 15.62 20.40 -3.18
CA PRO A 617 16.12 21.78 -3.05
C PRO A 617 17.40 22.03 -3.85
N ASN A 618 18.33 21.07 -3.86
CA ASN A 618 19.55 21.17 -4.65
C ASN A 618 19.24 21.17 -6.15
N LEU A 619 18.26 20.36 -6.59
CA LEU A 619 17.84 20.29 -8.00
C LEU A 619 17.12 21.56 -8.48
N ILE A 620 16.51 22.33 -7.58
CA ILE A 620 15.85 23.60 -7.93
C ILE A 620 16.86 24.76 -7.87
N ASN A 621 17.76 24.75 -6.89
CA ASN A 621 18.77 25.81 -6.71
C ASN A 621 19.91 25.71 -7.72
N ASN A 622 20.35 24.50 -8.06
CA ASN A 622 21.30 24.27 -9.14
C ASN A 622 20.51 24.28 -10.45
N GLN A 623 20.46 25.42 -11.13
CA GLN A 623 19.89 25.51 -12.47
C GLN A 623 20.49 24.42 -13.37
N ASN A 624 19.70 23.40 -13.68
CA ASN A 624 19.85 22.43 -14.78
C ASN A 624 21.26 22.27 -15.37
N THR A 625 22.19 21.64 -14.66
CA THR A 625 23.33 20.99 -15.30
C THR A 625 23.43 19.56 -14.76
N ASN A 626 23.17 18.59 -15.64
CA ASN A 626 23.39 17.15 -15.45
C ASN A 626 22.23 16.31 -14.88
N LEU A 627 21.03 16.45 -15.45
CA LEU A 627 19.99 15.39 -15.39
C LEU A 627 19.57 14.89 -16.79
N ALA A 628 20.45 15.04 -17.78
CA ALA A 628 20.35 14.37 -19.08
C ALA A 628 20.75 12.89 -18.95
#